data_AF-A0A6J0TS20-F1
#
_entry.id   AF-A0A6J0TS20-F1
#
_cell.length_a   1.000
_cell.length_b   1.000
_cell.length_c   1.000
_cell.angle_alpha   90.00
_cell.angle_beta   90.00
_cell.angle_gamma   90.00
#
_symmetry.space_group_name_H-M   'P 1'
#
loop_
_entity.id
_entity.type
_entity.pdbx_description
1 polymer ?
#
loop_
_entity_poly.entity_id
_entity_poly.type
_entity_poly.pdbx_seq_one_letter_code
_entity_poly.pdbx_strand_id
1 'polypeptide(L)'
;MNDLISSVKMPFPWKKTPLLVFFLLFFLWIPSPSCSQQEPCQSCRSLTDNFNKGLERTQRENFGGGNTAWEEEKLAKYANSETRLLEVLEGVCSKSDFACNQLLEQSEEHVERWWFHEQQQHPDFFQWLCMDALRLCCPPGTYGPDCHTCPGGAQKPCSGYGQCDGDGTRGGTGLCMCQMGYGGPFCSECGDGYYEAARNDSHLVCAECYRACGRCSGPEDSSCLRCKRGWMLHDRRCIDIDECGTDMAHCRANQFCINTEGSYECRDCAKACIGCMGAGPSRCKKCNKGYRRDGVKCLDVNECAGEAEEPVCTGANEACENTDGSYRCICAEGYVRKEGICEEDKPPDAPEKGFFDDITDDEVVVLQQMFFGAIICALATLAAKGDMVFTAIFIGAVAAMAGYWLSERSDRVLDGFIKGR
;
A
#
# COMPACT_ATOMS: atom_id res chain seq x y z
N MET A 1 -60.71 -33.81 19.17
CA MET A 1 -60.33 -32.82 18.15
C MET A 1 -58.85 -33.05 17.87
N ASN A 2 -58.64 -33.97 16.90
CA ASN A 2 -57.45 -34.37 16.12
C ASN A 2 -56.06 -33.95 16.64
N ASP A 3 -55.21 -34.84 17.14
CA ASP A 3 -54.42 -35.92 16.49
C ASP A 3 -53.07 -35.47 15.89
N LEU A 4 -52.01 -35.96 16.56
CA LEU A 4 -50.79 -36.60 16.03
C LEU A 4 -49.93 -35.85 14.99
N ILE A 5 -48.81 -35.28 15.46
CA ILE A 5 -47.62 -35.00 14.63
C ILE A 5 -46.76 -36.27 14.60
N SER A 6 -46.88 -37.02 13.52
CA SER A 6 -45.97 -38.10 13.14
C SER A 6 -44.96 -37.61 12.11
N SER A 7 -43.74 -38.13 12.23
CA SER A 7 -42.60 -38.06 11.33
C SER A 7 -42.97 -38.05 9.83
N VAL A 8 -42.44 -37.08 9.10
CA VAL A 8 -42.22 -37.18 7.66
C VAL A 8 -40.76 -36.82 7.35
N LYS A 9 -39.94 -37.86 7.22
CA LYS A 9 -38.72 -37.86 6.42
C LYS A 9 -39.14 -38.05 4.97
N MET A 10 -38.75 -37.15 4.06
CA MET A 10 -38.58 -37.53 2.66
C MET A 10 -37.34 -36.87 2.04
N PRO A 11 -36.62 -37.60 1.16
CA PRO A 11 -35.34 -37.22 0.56
C PRO A 11 -35.57 -36.43 -0.73
N PHE A 12 -34.56 -35.74 -1.30
CA PHE A 12 -34.30 -35.66 -2.76
C PHE A 12 -32.95 -34.93 -3.00
N PRO A 13 -32.25 -35.19 -4.12
CA PRO A 13 -30.80 -35.25 -4.24
C PRO A 13 -30.18 -33.95 -4.76
N TRP A 14 -28.91 -33.72 -4.40
CA TRP A 14 -28.10 -32.66 -4.98
C TRP A 14 -27.48 -33.11 -6.32
N LYS A 15 -27.91 -32.48 -7.42
CA LYS A 15 -27.14 -32.36 -8.66
C LYS A 15 -26.55 -30.95 -8.73
N LYS A 16 -25.31 -30.90 -9.22
CA LYS A 16 -24.39 -29.76 -9.31
C LYS A 16 -24.95 -28.60 -10.14
N THR A 17 -24.96 -27.38 -9.59
CA THR A 17 -24.98 -26.10 -10.31
C THR A 17 -24.23 -25.02 -9.51
N PRO A 18 -23.63 -24.00 -10.17
CA PRO A 18 -22.41 -23.35 -9.71
C PRO A 18 -22.64 -22.16 -8.75
N LEU A 19 -21.63 -21.94 -7.89
CA LEU A 19 -21.50 -20.95 -6.82
C LEU A 19 -21.64 -19.46 -7.18
N LEU A 20 -22.00 -19.09 -8.41
CA LEU A 20 -21.89 -17.70 -8.90
C LEU A 20 -23.10 -16.80 -8.59
N VAL A 21 -24.26 -17.35 -8.22
CA VAL A 21 -25.47 -16.53 -7.98
C VAL A 21 -25.62 -16.11 -6.51
N PHE A 22 -25.00 -16.84 -5.57
CA PHE A 22 -25.09 -16.51 -4.14
C PHE A 22 -24.14 -15.36 -3.73
N PHE A 23 -23.10 -15.09 -4.52
CA PHE A 23 -22.17 -13.98 -4.27
C PHE A 23 -22.79 -12.62 -4.61
N LEU A 24 -23.67 -12.53 -5.62
CA LEU A 24 -24.29 -11.26 -6.05
C LEU A 24 -25.43 -10.76 -5.13
N LEU A 25 -26.02 -11.64 -4.32
CA LEU A 25 -27.07 -11.26 -3.36
C LEU A 25 -26.52 -10.95 -1.96
N PHE A 26 -25.28 -11.32 -1.65
CA PHE A 26 -24.62 -10.99 -0.37
C PHE A 26 -23.96 -9.60 -0.38
N PHE A 27 -23.68 -9.03 -1.57
CA PHE A 27 -23.16 -7.66 -1.73
C PHE A 27 -24.25 -6.56 -1.68
N LEU A 28 -25.53 -6.92 -1.70
CA LEU A 28 -26.65 -5.98 -1.53
C LEU A 28 -27.10 -5.80 -0.07
N TRP A 29 -26.41 -6.48 0.87
CA TRP A 29 -26.62 -6.39 2.32
C TRP A 29 -25.33 -6.02 3.05
N ILE A 30 -24.42 -5.30 2.39
CA ILE A 30 -23.43 -4.50 3.09
C ILE A 30 -24.17 -3.22 3.48
N PRO A 31 -24.45 -2.94 4.77
CA PRO A 31 -24.84 -1.60 5.16
C PRO A 31 -23.74 -0.69 4.63
N SER A 32 -24.14 0.24 3.76
CA SER A 32 -23.29 1.32 3.30
C SER A 32 -22.54 1.85 4.53
N PRO A 33 -21.24 2.18 4.43
CA PRO A 33 -20.62 2.95 5.50
C PRO A 33 -21.55 4.13 5.71
N SER A 34 -22.11 4.21 6.91
CA SER A 34 -23.03 5.27 7.29
C SER A 34 -22.38 6.54 6.76
N CYS A 35 -23.03 7.21 5.81
CA CYS A 35 -22.61 8.53 5.41
C CYS A 35 -22.52 9.28 6.73
N SER A 36 -21.30 9.58 7.18
CA SER A 36 -21.05 10.22 8.47
C SER A 36 -21.89 11.47 8.43
N GLN A 37 -23.04 11.50 9.12
CA GLN A 37 -23.78 12.74 9.25
C GLN A 37 -22.81 13.67 9.96
N GLN A 38 -22.34 14.68 9.23
CA GLN A 38 -21.35 15.61 9.75
C GLN A 38 -21.95 16.20 11.03
N GLU A 39 -21.23 16.03 12.14
CA GLU A 39 -21.70 16.47 13.46
C GLU A 39 -22.13 17.95 13.37
N PRO A 40 -23.36 18.32 13.79
CA PRO A 40 -23.89 19.68 13.62
C PRO A 40 -22.96 20.77 14.16
N CYS A 41 -22.25 20.49 15.25
CA CYS A 41 -21.25 21.40 15.81
C CYS A 41 -20.05 21.62 14.89
N GLN A 42 -19.57 20.58 14.20
CA GLN A 42 -18.44 20.70 13.27
C GLN A 42 -18.82 21.54 12.05
N SER A 43 -20.03 21.38 11.53
CA SER A 43 -20.57 22.23 10.46
C SER A 43 -20.67 23.69 10.90
N CYS A 44 -21.16 23.94 12.12
CA CYS A 44 -21.23 25.30 12.67
C CYS A 44 -19.85 25.92 12.87
N ARG A 45 -18.88 25.15 13.39
CA ARG A 45 -17.49 25.60 13.55
C ARG A 45 -16.87 25.98 12.22
N SER A 46 -17.03 25.14 11.18
CA SER A 46 -16.54 25.42 9.83
C SER A 46 -17.15 26.70 9.25
N LEU A 47 -18.48 26.87 9.42
CA LEU A 47 -19.21 28.06 8.99
C LEU A 47 -18.63 29.32 9.66
N THR A 48 -18.48 29.33 10.97
CA THR A 48 -17.95 30.49 11.72
C THR A 48 -16.48 30.77 11.40
N ASP A 49 -15.66 29.74 11.19
CA ASP A 49 -14.26 29.91 10.81
C ASP A 49 -14.15 30.55 9.42
N ASN A 50 -14.98 30.12 8.45
CA ASN A 50 -15.00 30.71 7.12
C ASN A 50 -15.58 32.13 7.13
N PHE A 51 -16.57 32.40 7.99
CA PHE A 51 -17.09 33.75 8.21
C PHE A 51 -15.99 34.69 8.73
N ASN A 52 -15.24 34.28 9.74
CA ASN A 52 -14.11 35.05 10.28
C ASN A 52 -13.00 35.27 9.24
N LYS A 53 -12.69 34.25 8.42
CA LYS A 53 -11.77 34.44 7.28
C LYS A 53 -12.33 35.44 6.26
N GLY A 54 -13.64 35.44 6.01
CA GLY A 54 -14.31 36.42 5.14
C GLY A 54 -14.25 37.83 5.70
N LEU A 55 -14.40 37.99 7.02
CA LEU A 55 -14.19 39.26 7.72
C LEU A 55 -12.78 39.81 7.52
N GLU A 56 -11.75 38.97 7.69
CA GLU A 56 -10.35 39.35 7.47
C GLU A 56 -10.06 39.68 6.00
N ARG A 57 -10.63 38.91 5.06
CA ARG A 57 -10.47 39.14 3.62
C ARG A 57 -11.03 40.50 3.21
N THR A 58 -12.28 40.79 3.57
CA THR A 58 -12.96 42.05 3.23
C THR A 58 -12.35 43.26 3.94
N GLN A 59 -11.63 43.05 5.05
CA GLN A 59 -10.87 44.11 5.71
C GLN A 59 -9.63 44.54 4.90
N ARG A 60 -9.03 43.62 4.12
CA ARG A 60 -7.80 43.86 3.34
C ARG A 60 -8.06 44.26 1.89
N GLU A 61 -9.32 44.32 1.46
CA GLU A 61 -9.66 44.87 0.15
C GLU A 61 -9.38 46.38 0.17
N ASN A 62 -8.16 46.71 -0.27
CA ASN A 62 -7.64 48.06 -0.43
C ASN A 62 -8.54 48.86 -1.38
N PHE A 63 -9.56 49.52 -0.85
CA PHE A 63 -10.15 50.69 -1.50
C PHE A 63 -9.33 51.94 -1.14
N GLY A 64 -8.01 51.84 -1.28
CA GLY A 64 -7.03 52.81 -0.76
C GLY A 64 -6.29 53.53 -1.87
N GLY A 65 -6.89 54.60 -2.35
CA GLY A 65 -6.27 55.59 -3.23
C GLY A 65 -6.68 57.01 -2.85
N GLY A 66 -6.80 57.34 -1.56
CA GLY A 66 -7.00 58.72 -1.13
C GLY A 66 -7.53 58.95 0.30
N ASN A 67 -6.80 59.79 1.05
CA ASN A 67 -7.12 60.48 2.31
C ASN A 67 -7.71 59.67 3.49
N THR A 68 -6.96 59.64 4.60
CA THR A 68 -7.30 58.95 5.88
C THR A 68 -8.64 59.37 6.50
N ALA A 69 -9.09 60.62 6.32
CA ALA A 69 -10.40 61.06 6.82
C ALA A 69 -11.59 60.50 6.01
N TRP A 70 -11.41 60.28 4.70
CA TRP A 70 -12.40 59.63 3.86
C TRP A 70 -12.46 58.13 4.18
N GLU A 71 -11.30 57.52 4.43
CA GLU A 71 -11.16 56.15 4.88
C GLU A 71 -11.85 55.94 6.24
N GLU A 72 -11.61 56.77 7.26
CA GLU A 72 -12.22 56.60 8.58
C GLU A 72 -13.76 56.74 8.56
N GLU A 73 -14.33 57.69 7.80
CA GLU A 73 -15.78 57.89 7.77
C GLU A 73 -16.52 56.89 6.85
N LYS A 74 -15.89 56.46 5.75
CA LYS A 74 -16.49 55.51 4.79
C LYS A 74 -16.20 54.05 5.12
N LEU A 75 -15.01 53.72 5.63
CA LEU A 75 -14.69 52.36 6.08
C LEU A 75 -15.52 52.00 7.31
N ALA A 76 -15.78 52.93 8.24
CA ALA A 76 -16.68 52.64 9.37
C ALA A 76 -18.12 52.33 8.89
N LYS A 77 -18.60 53.00 7.83
CA LYS A 77 -19.91 52.74 7.21
C LYS A 77 -19.93 51.42 6.45
N TYR A 78 -18.87 51.07 5.72
CA TYR A 78 -18.76 49.80 4.98
C TYR A 78 -18.54 48.62 5.92
N ALA A 79 -17.71 48.77 6.96
CA ALA A 79 -17.37 47.74 7.93
C ALA A 79 -18.61 47.12 8.59
N ASN A 80 -19.67 47.92 8.78
CA ASN A 80 -20.92 47.48 9.39
C ASN A 80 -22.09 47.52 8.39
N SER A 81 -21.81 47.59 7.09
CA SER A 81 -22.84 47.63 6.04
C SER A 81 -23.40 46.24 5.72
N GLU A 82 -24.63 46.19 5.23
CA GLU A 82 -25.27 44.98 4.70
C GLU A 82 -24.51 44.43 3.47
N THR A 83 -23.95 45.30 2.63
CA THR A 83 -23.15 44.89 1.46
C THR A 83 -21.93 44.06 1.87
N ARG A 84 -21.19 44.50 2.89
CA ARG A 84 -20.04 43.74 3.40
C ARG A 84 -20.48 42.40 3.99
N LEU A 85 -21.62 42.36 4.69
CA LEU A 85 -22.16 41.11 5.22
C LEU A 85 -22.44 40.09 4.09
N LEU A 86 -23.10 40.51 3.01
CA LEU A 86 -23.39 39.64 1.87
C LEU A 86 -22.12 39.12 1.17
N GLU A 87 -21.10 39.97 1.00
CA GLU A 87 -19.80 39.58 0.41
C GLU A 87 -19.05 38.56 1.28
N VAL A 88 -19.18 38.66 2.62
CA VAL A 88 -18.66 37.65 3.54
C VAL A 88 -19.45 36.35 3.38
N LEU A 89 -20.79 36.42 3.45
CA LEU A 89 -21.69 35.26 3.39
C LEU A 89 -21.55 34.43 2.11
N GLU A 90 -21.34 35.06 0.96
CA GLU A 90 -21.11 34.37 -0.32
C GLU A 90 -19.89 33.42 -0.28
N GLY A 91 -18.89 33.73 0.56
CA GLY A 91 -17.68 32.94 0.72
C GLY A 91 -17.70 31.91 1.87
N VAL A 92 -18.76 31.85 2.67
CA VAL A 92 -18.80 31.03 3.90
C VAL A 92 -18.93 29.54 3.59
N CYS A 93 -19.85 29.19 2.70
CA CYS A 93 -20.13 27.80 2.33
C CYS A 93 -19.78 27.53 0.87
N SER A 94 -19.13 26.40 0.61
CA SER A 94 -18.93 25.94 -0.78
C SER A 94 -20.23 25.41 -1.37
N LYS A 95 -20.41 25.50 -2.70
CA LYS A 95 -21.62 24.99 -3.39
C LYS A 95 -21.87 23.48 -3.19
N SER A 96 -20.81 22.73 -2.90
CA SER A 96 -20.87 21.27 -2.66
C SER A 96 -21.16 20.90 -1.21
N ASP A 97 -21.05 21.84 -0.27
CA ASP A 97 -21.23 21.58 1.16
C ASP A 97 -22.69 21.79 1.57
N PHE A 98 -23.52 20.78 1.33
CA PHE A 98 -24.96 20.85 1.60
C PHE A 98 -25.26 21.14 3.08
N ALA A 99 -24.49 20.58 4.01
CA ALA A 99 -24.71 20.75 5.44
C ALA A 99 -24.41 22.20 5.89
N CYS A 100 -23.34 22.81 5.38
CA CYS A 100 -23.04 24.22 5.63
C CYS A 100 -24.12 25.14 5.06
N ASN A 101 -24.53 24.93 3.80
CA ASN A 101 -25.55 25.77 3.16
C ASN A 101 -26.89 25.68 3.92
N GLN A 102 -27.32 24.47 4.28
CA GLN A 102 -28.55 24.28 5.06
C GLN A 102 -28.47 24.95 6.43
N LEU A 103 -27.32 24.89 7.11
CA LEU A 103 -27.12 25.54 8.40
C LEU A 103 -27.11 27.06 8.28
N LEU A 104 -26.49 27.61 7.22
CA LEU A 104 -26.46 29.03 6.96
C LEU A 104 -27.87 29.58 6.71
N GLU A 105 -28.65 28.90 5.86
CA GLU A 105 -30.06 29.25 5.60
C GLU A 105 -30.89 29.26 6.89
N GLN A 106 -30.69 28.28 7.79
CA GLN A 106 -31.41 28.22 9.06
C GLN A 106 -30.96 29.28 10.08
N SER A 107 -29.78 29.88 9.89
CA SER A 107 -29.16 30.77 10.86
C SER A 107 -29.03 32.22 10.39
N GLU A 108 -29.53 32.55 9.20
CA GLU A 108 -29.45 33.88 8.58
C GLU A 108 -29.93 35.00 9.51
N GLU A 109 -31.12 34.86 10.11
CA GLU A 109 -31.67 35.83 11.07
C GLU A 109 -30.73 36.05 12.26
N HIS A 110 -30.10 34.97 12.73
CA HIS A 110 -29.13 35.07 13.81
C HIS A 110 -27.88 35.84 13.34
N VAL A 111 -27.30 35.49 12.19
CA VAL A 111 -26.11 36.18 11.68
C VAL A 111 -26.35 37.68 11.49
N GLU A 112 -27.49 38.08 10.93
CA GLU A 112 -27.85 39.49 10.75
C GLU A 112 -28.00 40.21 12.09
N ARG A 113 -28.72 39.60 13.04
CA ARG A 113 -28.89 40.17 14.39
C ARG A 113 -27.54 40.41 15.05
N TRP A 114 -26.62 39.46 14.94
CA TRP A 114 -25.28 39.62 15.49
C TRP A 114 -24.54 40.77 14.82
N TRP A 115 -24.55 40.83 13.49
CA TRP A 115 -23.87 41.83 12.68
C TRP A 115 -24.31 43.26 13.01
N PHE A 116 -25.61 43.50 13.12
CA PHE A 116 -26.14 44.85 13.28
C PHE A 116 -26.31 45.29 14.74
N HIS A 117 -26.44 44.35 15.68
CA HIS A 117 -26.86 44.67 17.05
C HIS A 117 -25.97 44.11 18.17
N GLU A 118 -25.34 42.95 17.98
CA GLU A 118 -24.71 42.23 19.10
C GLU A 118 -23.17 42.19 19.05
N GLN A 119 -22.53 42.63 17.96
CA GLN A 119 -21.06 42.58 17.77
C GLN A 119 -20.24 43.16 18.94
N GLN A 120 -20.70 44.25 19.57
CA GLN A 120 -19.97 44.88 20.68
C GLN A 120 -20.09 44.10 21.99
N GLN A 121 -21.23 43.45 22.23
CA GLN A 121 -21.49 42.69 23.46
C GLN A 121 -20.96 41.25 23.35
N HIS A 122 -20.97 40.69 22.15
CA HIS A 122 -20.54 39.33 21.85
C HIS A 122 -19.52 39.33 20.70
N PRO A 123 -18.24 39.67 20.96
CA PRO A 123 -17.23 39.77 19.91
C PRO A 123 -16.85 38.42 19.29
N ASP A 124 -17.02 37.32 20.03
CA ASP A 124 -16.78 35.96 19.52
C ASP A 124 -18.03 35.43 18.79
N PHE A 125 -17.98 35.46 17.46
CA PHE A 125 -19.07 34.99 16.62
C PHE A 125 -19.35 33.49 16.77
N PHE A 126 -18.32 32.68 17.05
CA PHE A 126 -18.50 31.24 17.26
C PHE A 126 -19.24 30.94 18.56
N GLN A 127 -18.85 31.61 19.65
CA GLN A 127 -19.56 31.49 20.91
C GLN A 127 -21.02 31.92 20.75
N TRP A 128 -21.25 33.07 20.13
CA TRP A 128 -22.59 33.61 19.94
C TRP A 128 -23.49 32.71 19.08
N LEU A 129 -23.03 32.32 17.88
CA LEU A 129 -23.86 31.58 16.94
C LEU A 129 -23.98 30.10 17.36
N CYS A 130 -22.85 29.43 17.57
CA CYS A 130 -22.82 27.97 17.71
C CYS A 130 -23.10 27.49 19.13
N MET A 131 -22.82 28.29 20.17
CA MET A 131 -23.08 27.90 21.57
C MET A 131 -24.34 28.57 22.13
N ASP A 132 -24.49 29.88 21.97
CA ASP A 132 -25.56 30.64 22.65
C ASP A 132 -26.89 30.59 21.87
N ALA A 133 -26.86 30.92 20.57
CA ALA A 133 -28.06 30.99 19.72
C ALA A 133 -28.55 29.60 19.29
N LEU A 134 -27.71 28.83 18.59
CA LEU A 134 -28.11 27.54 18.02
C LEU A 134 -27.90 26.35 18.99
N ARG A 135 -27.08 26.53 20.04
CA ARG A 135 -26.75 25.50 21.05
C ARG A 135 -26.24 24.17 20.47
N LEU A 136 -25.60 24.20 19.30
CA LEU A 136 -25.06 23.03 18.63
C LEU A 136 -23.73 22.56 19.24
N CYS A 137 -22.95 23.50 19.78
CA CYS A 137 -21.63 23.25 20.36
C CYS A 137 -21.59 23.44 21.88
N CYS A 138 -20.52 22.93 22.47
CA CYS A 138 -20.16 23.09 23.87
C CYS A 138 -18.83 23.87 24.01
N PRO A 139 -18.56 24.49 25.18
CA PRO A 139 -17.25 25.05 25.47
C PRO A 139 -16.12 24.00 25.39
N PRO A 140 -14.87 24.41 25.09
CA PRO A 140 -13.73 23.49 25.09
C PRO A 140 -13.60 22.75 26.42
N GLY A 141 -13.25 21.47 26.35
CA GLY A 141 -13.11 20.58 27.50
C GLY A 141 -14.43 20.11 28.11
N THR A 142 -15.53 20.18 27.35
CA THR A 142 -16.84 19.69 27.75
C THR A 142 -17.52 18.91 26.61
N TYR A 143 -18.43 18.00 26.95
CA TYR A 143 -19.05 17.06 25.99
C TYR A 143 -20.50 16.72 26.34
N GLY A 144 -21.22 16.11 25.40
CA GLY A 144 -22.57 15.59 25.61
C GLY A 144 -23.66 16.67 25.63
N PRO A 145 -24.94 16.27 25.74
CA PRO A 145 -26.08 17.18 25.54
C PRO A 145 -26.09 18.34 26.53
N ASP A 146 -25.60 18.13 27.75
CA ASP A 146 -25.54 19.12 28.83
C ASP A 146 -24.16 19.79 28.97
N CYS A 147 -23.20 19.53 28.07
CA CYS A 147 -21.83 20.02 28.15
C CYS A 147 -21.14 19.70 29.49
N HIS A 148 -21.11 18.42 29.86
CA HIS A 148 -20.37 17.96 31.04
C HIS A 148 -18.87 18.10 30.84
N THR A 149 -18.14 18.39 31.92
CA THR A 149 -16.68 18.52 31.86
C THR A 149 -16.01 17.19 31.52
N CYS A 150 -15.08 17.22 30.57
CA CYS A 150 -14.25 16.08 30.25
C CYS A 150 -13.46 15.58 31.46
N PRO A 151 -13.15 14.27 31.54
CA PRO A 151 -12.27 13.72 32.57
C PRO A 151 -10.94 14.49 32.59
N GLY A 152 -10.41 14.83 33.77
CA GLY A 152 -9.19 15.65 33.90
C GLY A 152 -9.45 17.18 33.88
N GLY A 153 -10.70 17.58 33.64
CA GLY A 153 -11.15 18.97 33.68
C GLY A 153 -11.11 19.67 32.32
N ALA A 154 -11.79 20.82 32.23
CA ALA A 154 -11.96 21.54 30.96
C ALA A 154 -10.67 22.18 30.43
N GLN A 155 -9.75 22.56 31.33
CA GLN A 155 -8.48 23.20 30.96
C GLN A 155 -7.45 22.21 30.39
N LYS A 156 -7.44 20.98 30.90
CA LYS A 156 -6.56 19.90 30.46
C LYS A 156 -7.34 18.59 30.38
N PRO A 157 -8.22 18.44 29.37
CA PRO A 157 -8.95 17.20 29.15
C PRO A 157 -7.99 16.00 29.12
N CYS A 158 -8.39 14.90 29.72
CA CYS A 158 -7.60 13.67 29.85
C CYS A 158 -6.22 13.92 30.46
N SER A 159 -6.16 14.78 31.47
CA SER A 159 -4.94 15.20 32.17
C SER A 159 -3.86 15.83 31.28
N GLY A 160 -4.23 16.22 30.05
CA GLY A 160 -3.30 16.70 29.01
C GLY A 160 -2.54 15.59 28.27
N TYR A 161 -2.81 14.32 28.56
CA TYR A 161 -2.17 13.15 27.95
C TYR A 161 -3.13 12.33 27.10
N GLY A 162 -4.23 12.94 26.64
CA GLY A 162 -5.22 12.28 25.80
C GLY A 162 -6.22 13.25 25.19
N GLN A 163 -7.12 12.69 24.39
CA GLN A 163 -8.23 13.41 23.76
C GLN A 163 -9.56 12.93 24.33
N CYS A 164 -10.46 13.86 24.63
CA CYS A 164 -11.79 13.55 25.13
C CYS A 164 -12.75 13.32 23.95
N ASP A 165 -13.46 12.19 23.96
CA ASP A 165 -14.48 11.89 22.97
C ASP A 165 -15.68 12.85 23.10
N GLY A 166 -15.97 13.61 22.05
CA GLY A 166 -17.01 14.66 22.05
C GLY A 166 -16.55 16.02 22.57
N ASP A 167 -15.24 16.26 22.67
CA ASP A 167 -14.73 17.55 23.15
C ASP A 167 -15.26 18.74 22.33
N GLY A 168 -15.95 19.65 23.03
CA GLY A 168 -16.58 20.84 22.46
C GLY A 168 -17.87 20.56 21.68
N THR A 169 -18.40 19.33 21.71
CA THR A 169 -19.64 18.97 21.01
C THR A 169 -20.74 18.54 21.97
N ARG A 170 -21.99 18.60 21.49
CA ARG A 170 -23.17 18.08 22.22
C ARG A 170 -23.29 16.55 22.14
N GLY A 171 -22.38 15.90 21.42
CA GLY A 171 -22.29 14.45 21.27
C GLY A 171 -21.14 13.85 22.08
N GLY A 172 -20.81 12.60 21.79
CA GLY A 172 -19.69 11.88 22.41
C GLY A 172 -19.97 11.30 23.80
N THR A 173 -19.06 10.42 24.22
CA THR A 173 -19.13 9.65 25.46
C THR A 173 -18.30 10.26 26.59
N GLY A 174 -17.37 11.17 26.27
CA GLY A 174 -16.39 11.73 27.20
C GLY A 174 -15.26 10.77 27.57
N LEU A 175 -15.15 9.61 26.92
CA LEU A 175 -14.06 8.68 27.14
C LEU A 175 -12.74 9.29 26.66
N CYS A 176 -11.68 9.05 27.44
CA CYS A 176 -10.35 9.52 27.11
C CYS A 176 -9.59 8.55 26.21
N MET A 177 -9.17 9.04 25.05
CA MET A 177 -8.23 8.38 24.15
C MET A 177 -6.81 8.80 24.52
N CYS A 178 -6.12 7.97 25.30
CA CYS A 178 -4.80 8.29 25.81
C CYS A 178 -3.71 8.24 24.74
N GLN A 179 -2.73 9.14 24.87
CA GLN A 179 -1.49 9.11 24.12
C GLN A 179 -0.69 7.85 24.45
N MET A 180 0.18 7.44 23.52
CA MET A 180 1.06 6.29 23.75
C MET A 180 1.89 6.47 25.02
N GLY A 181 1.92 5.43 25.84
CA GLY A 181 2.59 5.43 27.14
C GLY A 181 1.71 5.80 28.33
N TYR A 182 0.54 6.38 28.10
CA TYR A 182 -0.40 6.76 29.14
C TYR A 182 -1.65 5.88 29.12
N GLY A 183 -2.31 5.78 30.26
CA GLY A 183 -3.46 4.92 30.45
C GLY A 183 -4.32 5.33 31.64
N GLY A 184 -5.34 4.52 31.88
CA GLY A 184 -6.38 4.79 32.86
C GLY A 184 -7.48 5.72 32.31
N PRO A 185 -8.57 5.91 33.07
CA PRO A 185 -9.76 6.66 32.62
C PRO A 185 -9.48 8.15 32.40
N PHE A 186 -8.42 8.69 33.00
CA PHE A 186 -8.02 10.10 32.92
C PHE A 186 -6.69 10.30 32.17
N CYS A 187 -6.08 9.25 31.64
CA CYS A 187 -4.70 9.27 31.10
C CYS A 187 -3.65 9.81 32.08
N SER A 188 -3.87 9.62 33.38
CA SER A 188 -3.02 10.11 34.48
C SER A 188 -2.07 9.04 35.04
N GLU A 189 -2.05 7.86 34.42
CA GLU A 189 -1.23 6.72 34.79
C GLU A 189 -0.41 6.27 33.58
N CYS A 190 0.68 5.53 33.79
CA CYS A 190 1.39 4.90 32.69
C CYS A 190 0.61 3.67 32.19
N GLY A 191 0.48 3.59 30.87
CA GLY A 191 -0.21 2.49 30.19
C GLY A 191 0.54 1.17 30.29
N ASP A 192 -0.11 0.10 29.85
CA ASP A 192 0.52 -1.22 29.78
C ASP A 192 1.77 -1.19 28.89
N GLY A 193 2.85 -1.80 29.36
CA GLY A 193 4.17 -1.75 28.72
C GLY A 193 5.01 -0.51 29.08
N TYR A 194 4.54 0.36 29.97
CA TYR A 194 5.26 1.54 30.44
C TYR A 194 5.32 1.58 31.97
N TYR A 195 6.33 2.28 32.51
CA TYR A 195 6.47 2.56 33.94
C TYR A 195 6.67 4.05 34.19
N GLU A 196 6.42 4.47 35.43
CA GLU A 196 6.63 5.84 35.87
C GLU A 196 8.13 6.13 36.04
N ALA A 197 8.73 6.80 35.07
CA ALA A 197 10.15 7.19 35.12
C ALA A 197 10.37 8.42 36.00
N ALA A 198 9.42 9.36 35.97
CA ALA A 198 9.39 10.51 36.85
C ALA A 198 7.96 11.01 37.03
N ARG A 199 7.64 11.49 38.24
CA ARG A 199 6.36 12.12 38.56
C ARG A 199 6.61 13.41 39.32
N ASN A 200 6.02 14.49 38.84
CA ASN A 200 5.96 15.79 39.52
C ASN A 200 4.49 16.22 39.63
N ASP A 201 4.20 17.31 40.35
CA ASP A 201 2.83 17.79 40.57
C ASP A 201 2.10 18.15 39.26
N SER A 202 2.83 18.52 38.21
CA SER A 202 2.26 18.95 36.92
C SER A 202 2.48 18.00 35.75
N HIS A 203 3.40 17.03 35.88
CA HIS A 203 3.79 16.15 34.77
C HIS A 203 4.12 14.74 35.26
N LEU A 204 3.58 13.76 34.53
CA LEU A 204 3.97 12.35 34.59
C LEU A 204 4.84 12.04 33.37
N VAL A 205 5.95 11.34 33.58
CA VAL A 205 6.82 10.86 32.51
C VAL A 205 6.79 9.33 32.53
N CYS A 206 6.25 8.76 31.46
CA CYS A 206 6.19 7.32 31.26
C CYS A 206 7.32 6.87 30.32
N ALA A 207 8.03 5.81 30.70
CA ALA A 207 9.06 5.18 29.88
C ALA A 207 8.72 3.71 29.60
N GLU A 208 9.19 3.20 28.47
CA GLU A 208 8.90 1.82 28.07
C GLU A 208 9.56 0.80 28.99
N CYS A 209 8.83 -0.27 29.27
CA CYS A 209 9.35 -1.45 29.94
C CYS A 209 10.31 -2.24 29.02
N TYR A 210 11.13 -3.12 29.62
CA TYR A 210 11.80 -4.17 28.86
C TYR A 210 10.80 -4.94 28.00
N ARG A 211 11.18 -5.25 26.75
CA ARG A 211 10.29 -5.73 25.67
C ARG A 211 9.39 -6.92 26.03
N ALA A 212 9.80 -7.78 26.96
CA ALA A 212 9.05 -8.95 27.42
C ALA A 212 8.04 -8.63 28.55
N CYS A 213 8.21 -7.52 29.29
CA CYS A 213 7.29 -7.12 30.33
C CYS A 213 6.04 -6.46 29.73
N GLY A 214 4.86 -6.88 30.18
CA GLY A 214 3.59 -6.18 29.95
C GLY A 214 3.28 -5.13 31.02
N ARG A 215 3.89 -5.23 32.21
CA ARG A 215 3.89 -4.19 33.25
C ARG A 215 5.21 -4.28 34.02
N CYS A 216 5.82 -3.16 34.35
CA CYS A 216 7.11 -3.13 35.05
C CYS A 216 7.16 -1.99 36.07
N SER A 217 8.11 -2.07 37.00
CA SER A 217 8.42 -0.99 37.96
C SER A 217 9.66 -0.19 37.57
N GLY A 218 10.33 -0.54 36.48
CA GLY A 218 11.60 0.04 36.07
C GLY A 218 12.07 -0.49 34.71
N PRO A 219 13.21 0.01 34.21
CA PRO A 219 13.69 -0.27 32.86
C PRO A 219 14.33 -1.65 32.70
N GLU A 220 14.77 -2.28 33.81
CA GLU A 220 15.50 -3.54 33.79
C GLU A 220 14.60 -4.74 33.47
N ASP A 221 15.18 -5.80 32.92
CA ASP A 221 14.50 -7.09 32.70
C ASP A 221 14.08 -7.75 34.03
N SER A 222 14.74 -7.39 35.13
CA SER A 222 14.52 -7.82 36.52
C SER A 222 13.34 -7.11 37.22
N SER A 223 12.72 -6.14 36.55
CA SER A 223 11.69 -5.26 37.09
C SER A 223 10.31 -5.53 36.50
N CYS A 224 10.09 -6.70 35.88
CA CYS A 224 8.78 -7.07 35.36
C CYS A 224 7.82 -7.43 36.53
N LEU A 225 6.62 -6.86 36.49
CA LEU A 225 5.50 -7.20 37.37
C LEU A 225 4.51 -8.15 36.69
N ARG A 226 4.41 -8.08 35.37
CA ARG A 226 3.58 -8.94 34.52
C ARG A 226 4.23 -9.08 33.17
N CYS A 227 4.22 -10.29 32.60
CA CYS A 227 4.78 -10.54 31.28
C CYS A 227 3.76 -10.32 30.15
N LYS A 228 4.26 -10.07 28.94
CA LYS A 228 3.44 -10.13 27.72
C LYS A 228 3.03 -11.58 27.45
N ARG A 229 2.06 -11.76 26.55
CA ARG A 229 1.67 -13.10 26.07
C ARG A 229 2.87 -13.80 25.40
N GLY A 230 2.99 -15.12 25.58
CA GLY A 230 4.16 -15.89 25.10
C GLY A 230 5.35 -15.89 26.07
N TRP A 231 5.22 -15.25 27.23
CA TRP A 231 6.28 -15.18 28.25
C TRP A 231 5.74 -15.61 29.61
N MET A 232 6.60 -16.25 30.41
CA MET A 232 6.30 -16.62 31.79
C MET A 232 7.10 -15.78 32.78
N LEU A 233 6.47 -15.38 33.89
CA LEU A 233 7.12 -14.61 34.94
C LEU A 233 7.88 -15.55 35.88
N HIS A 234 9.18 -15.32 36.03
CA HIS A 234 10.05 -16.03 36.95
C HIS A 234 11.02 -15.04 37.60
N ASP A 235 11.00 -14.91 38.92
CA ASP A 235 11.87 -13.98 39.68
C ASP A 235 11.89 -12.54 39.16
N ARG A 236 10.70 -11.97 38.90
CA ARG A 236 10.50 -10.63 38.30
C ARG A 236 11.14 -10.45 36.91
N ARG A 237 11.49 -11.55 36.25
CA ARG A 237 11.97 -11.59 34.86
C ARG A 237 10.98 -12.34 34.00
N CYS A 238 10.86 -11.92 32.74
CA CYS A 238 10.03 -12.63 31.77
C CYS A 238 10.92 -13.53 30.93
N ILE A 239 10.66 -14.85 31.03
CA ILE A 239 11.33 -15.89 30.26
C ILE A 239 10.39 -16.32 29.15
N ASP A 240 10.95 -16.44 27.95
CA ASP A 240 10.24 -16.88 26.76
C ASP A 240 9.67 -18.29 26.94
N ILE A 241 8.43 -18.52 26.54
CA ILE A 241 7.82 -19.85 26.59
C ILE A 241 8.19 -20.56 25.29
N ASP A 242 8.97 -21.64 25.37
CA ASP A 242 9.24 -22.46 24.19
C ASP A 242 7.99 -23.25 23.78
N GLU A 243 7.16 -22.69 22.89
CA GLU A 243 5.94 -23.37 22.46
C GLU A 243 6.24 -24.60 21.60
N CYS A 244 7.41 -24.68 20.97
CA CYS A 244 7.84 -25.82 20.18
C CYS A 244 8.35 -26.99 21.03
N GLY A 245 8.96 -26.68 22.18
CA GLY A 245 9.39 -27.66 23.19
C GLY A 245 8.25 -28.16 24.07
N THR A 246 7.07 -27.56 23.95
CA THR A 246 5.84 -27.94 24.67
C THR A 246 4.78 -28.43 23.68
N ASP A 247 3.69 -29.02 24.16
CA ASP A 247 2.55 -29.41 23.32
C ASP A 247 1.63 -28.22 22.94
N MET A 248 2.15 -26.97 23.01
CA MET A 248 1.38 -25.75 22.73
C MET A 248 1.48 -25.30 21.26
N ALA A 249 2.51 -25.72 20.52
CA ALA A 249 2.66 -25.37 19.11
C ALA A 249 1.64 -26.09 18.21
N HIS A 250 0.72 -25.34 17.63
CA HIS A 250 -0.30 -25.86 16.70
C HIS A 250 0.14 -25.70 15.23
N CYS A 251 1.18 -26.41 14.81
CA CYS A 251 1.63 -26.44 13.40
C CYS A 251 0.91 -27.52 12.57
N ARG A 252 0.82 -27.30 11.25
CA ARG A 252 0.25 -28.30 10.33
C ARG A 252 1.17 -29.51 10.17
N ALA A 253 0.65 -30.63 9.68
CA ALA A 253 1.40 -31.89 9.56
C ALA A 253 2.65 -31.83 8.65
N ASN A 254 2.68 -30.93 7.66
CA ASN A 254 3.84 -30.69 6.79
C ASN A 254 4.61 -29.40 7.14
N GLN A 255 4.54 -29.00 8.41
CA GLN A 255 5.27 -27.87 8.96
C GLN A 255 6.11 -28.32 10.15
N PHE A 256 7.15 -27.55 10.43
CA PHE A 256 7.94 -27.66 11.65
C PHE A 256 7.88 -26.35 12.43
N CYS A 257 7.95 -26.46 13.74
CA CYS A 257 7.91 -25.32 14.65
C CYS A 257 9.31 -24.73 14.84
N ILE A 258 9.38 -23.40 14.89
CA ILE A 258 10.56 -22.63 15.30
C ILE A 258 10.13 -21.68 16.41
N ASN A 259 10.76 -21.80 17.57
CA ASN A 259 10.49 -20.91 18.69
C ASN A 259 11.05 -19.53 18.38
N THR A 260 10.25 -18.49 18.55
CA THR A 260 10.65 -17.09 18.40
C THR A 260 10.40 -16.35 19.72
N GLU A 261 10.97 -15.18 19.90
CA GLU A 261 10.79 -14.51 21.19
C GLU A 261 9.37 -13.95 21.33
N GLY A 262 8.60 -14.51 22.27
CA GLY A 262 7.22 -14.19 22.59
C GLY A 262 6.18 -14.93 21.73
N SER A 263 6.59 -15.87 20.89
CA SER A 263 5.71 -16.64 20.00
C SER A 263 6.46 -17.81 19.37
N TYR A 264 5.80 -18.55 18.49
CA TYR A 264 6.44 -19.49 17.58
C TYR A 264 6.03 -19.23 16.14
N GLU A 265 6.86 -19.71 15.21
CA GLU A 265 6.58 -19.73 13.78
C GLU A 265 6.50 -21.17 13.27
N CYS A 266 5.47 -21.48 12.49
CA CYS A 266 5.40 -22.73 11.75
C CYS A 266 5.94 -22.51 10.33
N ARG A 267 7.00 -23.22 9.97
CA ARG A 267 7.58 -23.17 8.62
C ARG A 267 7.35 -24.46 7.88
N ASP A 268 7.17 -24.36 6.57
CA ASP A 268 6.92 -25.52 5.73
C ASP A 268 8.16 -26.41 5.62
N CYS A 269 7.91 -27.71 5.55
CA CYS A 269 8.95 -28.68 5.26
C CYS A 269 9.48 -28.52 3.84
N ALA A 270 10.70 -29.00 3.59
CA ALA A 270 11.23 -29.08 2.24
C ALA A 270 10.31 -29.95 1.35
N LYS A 271 10.22 -29.61 0.05
CA LYS A 271 9.40 -30.35 -0.94
C LYS A 271 9.72 -31.85 -0.98
N ALA A 272 10.97 -32.18 -0.72
CA ALA A 272 11.50 -33.54 -0.60
C ALA A 272 10.94 -34.34 0.60
N CYS A 273 10.23 -33.70 1.54
CA CYS A 273 9.73 -34.33 2.77
C CYS A 273 8.21 -34.52 2.76
N ILE A 274 7.75 -35.65 3.32
CA ILE A 274 6.39 -35.82 3.86
C ILE A 274 6.52 -35.70 5.38
N GLY A 275 6.37 -34.47 5.88
CA GLY A 275 6.61 -34.11 7.27
C GLY A 275 8.10 -34.00 7.64
N CYS A 276 8.43 -33.10 8.57
CA CYS A 276 9.81 -32.83 8.99
C CYS A 276 9.88 -32.43 10.46
N MET A 277 11.10 -32.38 11.00
CA MET A 277 11.42 -31.93 12.36
C MET A 277 12.30 -30.66 12.35
N GLY A 278 12.48 -30.04 11.18
CA GLY A 278 13.35 -28.90 11.01
C GLY A 278 13.54 -28.54 9.54
N ALA A 279 14.33 -27.51 9.31
CA ALA A 279 14.59 -26.97 7.97
C ALA A 279 15.40 -27.94 7.09
N GLY A 280 15.14 -27.85 5.78
CA GLY A 280 15.89 -28.54 4.73
C GLY A 280 15.59 -30.04 4.57
N PRO A 281 16.21 -30.70 3.58
CA PRO A 281 15.93 -32.11 3.26
C PRO A 281 16.56 -33.11 4.25
N SER A 282 17.34 -32.62 5.24
CA SER A 282 18.09 -33.46 6.19
C SER A 282 17.30 -33.86 7.44
N ARG A 283 16.13 -33.23 7.65
CA ARG A 283 15.27 -33.45 8.83
C ARG A 283 13.87 -33.94 8.43
N CYS A 284 13.78 -34.62 7.29
CA CYS A 284 12.53 -35.23 6.84
C CYS A 284 12.18 -36.45 7.70
N LYS A 285 10.92 -36.55 8.14
CA LYS A 285 10.37 -37.76 8.76
C LYS A 285 10.30 -38.88 7.72
N LYS A 286 9.78 -38.57 6.53
CA LYS A 286 9.72 -39.46 5.37
C LYS A 286 10.05 -38.69 4.09
N CYS A 287 10.71 -39.32 3.12
CA CYS A 287 10.92 -38.72 1.81
C CYS A 287 9.63 -38.73 0.98
N ASN A 288 9.41 -37.66 0.23
CA ASN A 288 8.29 -37.53 -0.69
C ASN A 288 8.49 -38.38 -1.95
N LYS A 289 7.43 -38.58 -2.73
CA LYS A 289 7.54 -39.28 -4.02
C LYS A 289 8.50 -38.53 -4.95
N GLY A 290 9.35 -39.26 -5.68
CA GLY A 290 10.43 -38.70 -6.49
C GLY A 290 11.71 -38.42 -5.71
N TYR A 291 11.76 -38.73 -4.40
CA TYR A 291 12.95 -38.55 -3.57
C TYR A 291 13.34 -39.85 -2.88
N ARG A 292 14.64 -40.13 -2.80
CA ARG A 292 15.21 -41.26 -2.08
C ARG A 292 15.97 -40.80 -0.85
N ARG A 293 15.93 -41.61 0.20
CA ARG A 293 16.71 -41.36 1.41
C ARG A 293 18.16 -41.74 1.15
N ASP A 294 19.06 -40.77 1.29
CA ASP A 294 20.50 -40.97 1.29
C ASP A 294 21.07 -40.49 2.64
N GLY A 295 21.36 -41.46 3.51
CA GLY A 295 21.63 -41.20 4.92
C GLY A 295 20.47 -40.50 5.63
N VAL A 296 20.69 -39.26 6.09
CA VAL A 296 19.67 -38.42 6.76
C VAL A 296 18.94 -37.49 5.79
N LYS A 297 19.40 -37.38 4.55
CA LYS A 297 18.85 -36.45 3.55
C LYS A 297 17.89 -37.15 2.60
N CYS A 298 16.85 -36.46 2.18
CA CYS A 298 16.06 -36.85 1.01
C CYS A 298 16.66 -36.16 -0.22
N LEU A 299 17.20 -36.95 -1.12
CA LEU A 299 17.76 -36.49 -2.39
C LEU A 299 16.81 -36.84 -3.52
N ASP A 300 16.78 -35.96 -4.52
CA ASP A 300 16.03 -36.17 -5.75
C ASP A 300 16.47 -37.47 -6.43
N VAL A 301 15.50 -38.25 -6.91
CA VAL A 301 15.77 -39.46 -7.70
C VAL A 301 15.92 -39.01 -9.13
N ASN A 302 17.10 -39.17 -9.70
CA ASN A 302 17.27 -38.89 -11.13
C ASN A 302 16.72 -40.04 -11.95
N GLU A 303 15.47 -39.95 -12.38
CA GLU A 303 14.84 -41.01 -13.18
C GLU A 303 15.46 -41.16 -14.57
N CYS A 304 16.19 -40.13 -15.07
CA CYS A 304 16.87 -40.17 -16.35
C CYS A 304 18.27 -40.82 -16.31
N ALA A 305 18.84 -41.08 -15.13
CA ALA A 305 20.23 -41.55 -14.98
C ALA A 305 20.48 -43.03 -15.36
N GLY A 306 19.50 -43.70 -15.99
CA GLY A 306 19.65 -45.07 -16.48
C GLY A 306 19.65 -46.17 -15.41
N GLU A 307 19.39 -45.82 -14.15
CA GLU A 307 19.21 -46.78 -13.04
C GLU A 307 17.80 -47.39 -12.98
N ALA A 308 16.88 -46.94 -13.84
CA ALA A 308 15.51 -47.46 -13.93
C ALA A 308 15.47 -48.72 -14.82
N GLU A 309 14.78 -49.78 -14.37
CA GLU A 309 14.63 -51.03 -15.12
C GLU A 309 13.85 -50.86 -16.44
N GLU A 310 13.06 -49.79 -16.57
CA GLU A 310 12.31 -49.45 -17.78
C GLU A 310 12.61 -48.00 -18.25
N PRO A 311 12.65 -47.74 -19.57
CA PRO A 311 12.82 -46.40 -20.10
C PRO A 311 11.65 -45.52 -19.68
N VAL A 312 11.97 -44.46 -18.94
CA VAL A 312 11.01 -43.58 -18.28
C VAL A 312 10.18 -42.75 -19.28
N CYS A 313 10.77 -42.42 -20.43
CA CYS A 313 10.09 -41.81 -21.57
C CYS A 313 9.95 -42.87 -22.67
N THR A 314 8.71 -43.20 -23.03
CA THR A 314 8.39 -44.25 -24.01
C THR A 314 8.00 -43.70 -25.39
N GLY A 315 7.87 -42.37 -25.55
CA GLY A 315 7.54 -41.75 -26.81
C GLY A 315 8.71 -41.76 -27.80
N ALA A 316 8.41 -41.84 -29.10
CA ALA A 316 9.42 -41.74 -30.15
C ALA A 316 10.05 -40.34 -30.16
N ASN A 317 11.38 -40.27 -30.26
CA ASN A 317 12.16 -39.02 -30.28
C ASN A 317 11.96 -38.13 -29.03
N GLU A 318 11.69 -38.74 -27.88
CA GLU A 318 11.67 -38.04 -26.59
C GLU A 318 13.02 -38.14 -25.86
N ALA A 319 13.43 -37.04 -25.24
CA ALA A 319 14.54 -36.96 -24.30
C ALA A 319 14.01 -36.75 -22.87
N CYS A 320 14.61 -37.45 -21.92
CA CYS A 320 14.27 -37.33 -20.50
C CYS A 320 15.01 -36.14 -19.88
N GLU A 321 14.28 -35.28 -19.18
CA GLU A 321 14.82 -34.18 -18.39
C GLU A 321 14.43 -34.36 -16.91
N ASN A 322 15.44 -34.52 -16.06
CA ASN A 322 15.22 -34.66 -14.62
C ASN A 322 14.86 -33.31 -13.99
N THR A 323 13.84 -33.30 -13.13
CA THR A 323 13.40 -32.10 -12.40
C THR A 323 13.36 -32.39 -10.90
N ASP A 324 13.40 -31.38 -10.04
CA ASP A 324 13.35 -31.63 -8.60
C ASP A 324 12.01 -32.28 -8.18
N GLY A 325 12.07 -33.55 -7.79
CA GLY A 325 10.98 -34.41 -7.34
C GLY A 325 10.19 -35.13 -8.44
N SER A 326 10.62 -35.06 -9.70
CA SER A 326 9.96 -35.68 -10.86
C SER A 326 10.84 -35.61 -12.10
N TYR A 327 10.43 -36.20 -13.20
CA TYR A 327 11.02 -35.96 -14.52
C TYR A 327 9.98 -35.38 -15.48
N ARG A 328 10.43 -34.87 -16.64
CA ARG A 328 9.57 -34.58 -17.79
C ARG A 328 10.21 -35.08 -19.07
N CYS A 329 9.38 -35.55 -19.99
CA CYS A 329 9.81 -35.96 -21.33
C CYS A 329 9.61 -34.79 -22.28
N ILE A 330 10.71 -34.31 -22.86
CA ILE A 330 10.75 -33.27 -23.88
C ILE A 330 11.11 -33.89 -25.23
N CYS A 331 10.84 -33.20 -26.34
CA CYS A 331 11.31 -33.70 -27.63
C CYS A 331 12.85 -33.58 -27.71
N ALA A 332 13.47 -34.59 -28.31
CA ALA A 332 14.91 -34.59 -28.59
C ALA A 332 15.28 -33.41 -29.51
N GLU A 333 16.56 -33.06 -29.55
CA GLU A 333 17.07 -31.96 -30.36
C GLU A 333 16.66 -32.14 -31.85
N GLY A 334 16.08 -31.10 -32.46
CA GLY A 334 15.56 -31.14 -33.83
C GLY A 334 14.11 -31.67 -33.97
N TYR A 335 13.40 -31.94 -32.87
CA TYR A 335 12.02 -32.40 -32.87
C TYR A 335 11.08 -31.44 -32.12
N VAL A 336 9.85 -31.27 -32.60
CA VAL A 336 8.82 -30.43 -31.99
C VAL A 336 7.58 -31.28 -31.66
N ARG A 337 6.95 -30.99 -30.52
CA ARG A 337 5.74 -31.70 -30.09
C ARG A 337 4.53 -31.26 -30.91
N LYS A 338 4.04 -32.13 -31.80
CA LYS A 338 2.83 -31.95 -32.61
C LYS A 338 1.86 -33.09 -32.29
N GLU A 339 0.61 -32.75 -31.95
CA GLU A 339 -0.44 -33.73 -31.59
C GLU A 339 -0.05 -34.78 -30.51
N GLY A 340 0.88 -34.43 -29.61
CA GLY A 340 1.36 -35.33 -28.56
C GLY A 340 2.51 -36.26 -28.97
N ILE A 341 3.04 -36.11 -30.19
CA ILE A 341 4.16 -36.88 -30.75
C ILE A 341 5.31 -35.92 -31.08
N CYS A 342 6.56 -36.37 -30.94
CA CYS A 342 7.73 -35.59 -31.34
C CYS A 342 8.04 -35.85 -32.82
N GLU A 343 7.72 -34.86 -33.64
CA GLU A 343 7.98 -34.88 -35.09
C GLU A 343 9.21 -34.05 -35.40
N GLU A 344 10.01 -34.51 -36.36
CA GLU A 344 11.18 -33.77 -36.83
C GLU A 344 10.73 -32.38 -37.29
N ASP A 345 11.45 -31.35 -36.89
CA ASP A 345 11.21 -29.98 -37.36
C ASP A 345 11.74 -29.85 -38.79
N LYS A 346 11.13 -30.58 -39.71
CA LYS A 346 11.33 -30.37 -41.14
C LYS A 346 10.52 -29.14 -41.53
N PRO A 347 11.16 -28.01 -41.86
CA PRO A 347 10.45 -26.93 -42.52
C PRO A 347 9.79 -27.50 -43.79
N PRO A 348 8.52 -27.19 -44.08
CA PRO A 348 7.88 -27.62 -45.32
C PRO A 348 8.65 -26.98 -46.47
N ASP A 349 9.31 -27.80 -47.28
CA ASP A 349 10.04 -27.41 -48.49
C ASP A 349 10.93 -26.16 -48.35
N ALA A 350 12.00 -26.26 -47.55
CA ALA A 350 13.13 -25.36 -47.71
C ALA A 350 14.13 -25.99 -48.71
N PRO A 351 14.47 -25.34 -49.84
CA PRO A 351 15.61 -25.77 -50.64
C PRO A 351 16.87 -25.71 -49.78
N GLU A 352 17.89 -26.54 -50.06
CA GLU A 352 19.20 -26.51 -49.38
C GLU A 352 19.66 -25.05 -49.19
N LYS A 353 19.46 -24.51 -48.00
CA LYS A 353 20.08 -23.24 -47.61
C LYS A 353 21.51 -23.57 -47.26
N GLY A 354 22.41 -23.10 -48.12
CA GLY A 354 23.82 -23.06 -47.82
C GLY A 354 24.06 -22.33 -46.50
N PHE A 355 25.19 -22.70 -45.88
CA PHE A 355 25.76 -22.25 -44.62
C PHE A 355 25.91 -20.72 -44.40
N PHE A 356 25.33 -19.87 -45.25
CA PHE A 356 25.45 -18.41 -45.18
C PHE A 356 24.13 -17.62 -45.43
N ASP A 357 22.96 -18.25 -45.31
CA ASP A 357 21.66 -17.55 -45.50
C ASP A 357 20.95 -17.17 -44.19
N ASP A 358 21.69 -17.00 -43.10
CA ASP A 358 21.20 -16.34 -41.88
C ASP A 358 22.15 -15.21 -41.44
N ILE A 359 22.36 -14.27 -42.37
CA ILE A 359 22.72 -12.91 -42.01
C ILE A 359 21.52 -12.06 -42.42
N THR A 360 20.74 -11.63 -41.44
CA THR A 360 19.69 -10.64 -41.67
C THR A 360 20.35 -9.33 -42.09
N ASP A 361 19.79 -8.68 -43.13
CA ASP A 361 20.29 -7.40 -43.66
C ASP A 361 20.41 -6.30 -42.58
N ASP A 362 19.74 -6.45 -41.44
CA ASP A 362 19.78 -5.53 -40.31
C ASP A 362 21.07 -5.63 -39.47
N GLU A 363 21.71 -6.81 -39.39
CA GLU A 363 23.01 -6.96 -38.68
C GLU A 363 24.19 -6.48 -39.53
N VAL A 364 24.10 -6.55 -40.86
CA VAL A 364 25.13 -6.04 -41.78
C VAL A 364 25.27 -4.53 -41.67
N VAL A 365 24.15 -3.80 -41.53
CA VAL A 365 24.19 -2.33 -41.37
C VAL A 365 24.89 -1.93 -40.06
N VAL A 366 24.67 -2.67 -38.98
CA VAL A 366 25.31 -2.40 -37.68
C VAL A 366 26.80 -2.77 -37.70
N LEU A 367 27.17 -3.92 -38.26
CA LEU A 367 28.58 -4.31 -38.44
C LEU A 367 29.32 -3.35 -39.38
N GLN A 368 28.65 -2.88 -40.44
CA GLN A 368 29.19 -1.91 -41.38
C GLN A 368 29.40 -0.53 -40.73
N GLN A 369 28.48 -0.09 -39.86
CA GLN A 369 28.65 1.13 -39.07
C GLN A 369 29.82 1.02 -38.08
N MET A 370 30.01 -0.15 -37.45
CA MET A 370 31.16 -0.39 -36.58
C MET A 370 32.49 -0.43 -37.35
N PHE A 371 32.49 -0.97 -38.58
CA PHE A 371 33.67 -1.03 -39.44
C PHE A 371 34.09 0.36 -39.96
N PHE A 372 33.13 1.19 -40.39
CA PHE A 372 33.42 2.58 -40.76
C PHE A 372 33.89 3.41 -39.56
N GLY A 373 33.33 3.19 -38.37
CA GLY A 373 33.78 3.83 -37.14
C GLY A 373 35.24 3.49 -36.80
N ALA A 374 35.62 2.21 -36.90
CA ALA A 374 36.99 1.76 -36.67
C ALA A 374 37.99 2.33 -37.69
N ILE A 375 37.60 2.42 -38.97
CA ILE A 375 38.42 3.01 -40.03
C ILE A 375 38.60 4.51 -39.81
N ILE A 376 37.55 5.26 -39.46
CA ILE A 376 37.65 6.71 -39.18
C ILE A 376 38.57 6.95 -37.98
N CYS A 377 38.51 6.11 -36.96
CA CYS A 377 39.40 6.20 -35.80
C CYS A 377 40.87 5.89 -36.16
N ALA A 378 41.10 4.90 -37.02
CA ALA A 378 42.43 4.60 -37.57
C ALA A 378 42.98 5.74 -38.45
N LEU A 379 42.12 6.38 -39.26
CA LEU A 379 42.49 7.52 -40.10
C LEU A 379 42.80 8.77 -39.26
N ALA A 380 42.05 9.02 -38.18
CA ALA A 380 42.33 10.12 -37.26
C ALA A 380 43.66 9.94 -36.51
N THR A 381 43.98 8.70 -36.12
CA THR A 381 45.25 8.36 -35.47
C THR A 381 46.44 8.41 -36.42
N LEU A 382 46.27 8.07 -37.70
CA LEU A 382 47.28 8.23 -38.75
C LEU A 382 47.50 9.69 -39.14
N ALA A 383 46.43 10.49 -39.24
CA ALA A 383 46.52 11.93 -39.52
C ALA A 383 47.23 12.70 -38.39
N ALA A 384 47.04 12.29 -37.14
CA ALA A 384 47.75 12.85 -35.98
C ALA A 384 49.26 12.51 -35.98
N LYS A 385 49.70 11.50 -36.75
CA LYS A 385 51.10 11.04 -36.83
C LYS A 385 51.89 11.64 -38.00
N GLY A 386 51.23 12.37 -38.91
CA GLY A 386 51.90 13.20 -39.93
C GLY A 386 52.37 12.50 -41.21
N ASP A 387 51.96 11.26 -41.49
CA ASP A 387 52.38 10.54 -42.70
C ASP A 387 51.46 10.84 -43.91
N MET A 388 51.78 11.90 -44.66
CA MET A 388 50.97 12.40 -45.78
C MET A 388 50.92 11.52 -47.05
N VAL A 389 51.67 10.42 -47.11
CA VAL A 389 51.69 9.53 -48.29
C VAL A 389 50.56 8.50 -48.22
N PHE A 390 50.24 7.99 -47.03
CA PHE A 390 49.22 6.95 -46.86
C PHE A 390 47.80 7.51 -46.89
N THR A 391 47.60 8.76 -46.49
CA THR A 391 46.30 9.43 -46.53
C THR A 391 45.81 9.66 -47.97
N ALA A 392 46.70 10.03 -48.90
CA ALA A 392 46.34 10.26 -50.29
C ALA A 392 45.93 8.97 -51.03
N ILE A 393 46.64 7.87 -50.79
CA ILE A 393 46.33 6.56 -51.41
C ILE A 393 44.98 6.03 -50.91
N PHE A 394 44.69 6.19 -49.61
CA PHE A 394 43.43 5.75 -49.03
C PHE A 394 42.23 6.60 -49.47
N ILE A 395 42.37 7.93 -49.57
CA ILE A 395 41.30 8.80 -50.10
C ILE A 395 40.97 8.44 -51.55
N GLY A 396 42.00 8.11 -52.36
CA GLY A 396 41.80 7.62 -53.72
C GLY A 396 41.01 6.31 -53.78
N ALA A 397 41.31 5.35 -52.89
CA ALA A 397 40.59 4.08 -52.81
C ALA A 397 39.13 4.25 -52.34
N VAL A 398 38.89 5.12 -51.35
CA VAL A 398 37.52 5.42 -50.88
C VAL A 398 36.72 6.16 -51.95
N ALA A 399 37.32 7.10 -52.69
CA ALA A 399 36.66 7.78 -53.80
C ALA A 399 36.33 6.82 -54.96
N ALA A 400 37.22 5.86 -55.26
CA ALA A 400 36.98 4.83 -56.26
C ALA A 400 35.85 3.87 -55.85
N MET A 401 35.81 3.44 -54.58
CA MET A 401 34.72 2.61 -54.06
C MET A 401 33.38 3.35 -54.02
N ALA A 402 33.38 4.64 -53.63
CA ALA A 402 32.18 5.46 -53.65
C ALA A 402 31.67 5.69 -55.09
N GLY A 403 32.58 5.86 -56.05
CA GLY A 403 32.25 5.95 -57.47
C GLY A 403 31.65 4.65 -58.03
N TYR A 404 32.22 3.50 -57.67
CA TYR A 404 31.69 2.19 -58.05
C TYR A 404 30.29 1.94 -57.47
N TRP A 405 30.07 2.32 -56.21
CA TRP A 405 28.81 2.14 -55.49
C TRP A 405 27.69 3.08 -55.98
N LEU A 406 28.03 4.31 -56.38
CA LEU A 406 27.07 5.24 -57.00
C LEU A 406 26.71 4.84 -58.45
N SER A 407 27.61 4.15 -59.15
CA SER A 407 27.33 3.59 -60.49
C SER A 407 26.33 2.43 -60.43
N GLU A 408 26.49 1.49 -59.49
CA GLU A 408 25.56 0.36 -59.31
C GLU A 408 24.14 0.79 -58.90
N ARG A 409 24.02 1.92 -58.19
CA ARG A 409 22.71 2.46 -57.78
C ARG A 409 21.99 3.20 -58.92
N SER A 410 22.72 3.73 -59.91
CA SER A 410 22.13 4.36 -61.11
C SER A 410 21.41 3.33 -61.97
N ASP A 411 21.99 2.15 -62.18
CA ASP A 411 21.40 1.09 -63.03
C ASP A 411 20.14 0.47 -62.40
N ARG A 412 20.08 0.39 -61.05
CA ARG A 412 18.86 -0.06 -60.34
C ARG A 412 17.72 0.99 -60.35
N VAL A 413 18.03 2.28 -60.48
CA VAL A 413 17.01 3.34 -60.53
C VAL A 413 16.46 3.55 -61.95
N LEU A 414 17.26 3.29 -63.00
CA LEU A 414 16.81 3.35 -64.39
C LEU A 414 15.88 2.18 -64.79
N ASP A 415 16.09 0.96 -64.30
CA ASP A 415 15.17 -0.16 -64.58
C ASP A 415 13.81 0.00 -63.86
N GLY A 416 13.80 0.73 -62.73
CA GLY A 416 12.58 1.08 -61.99
C GLY A 416 11.72 2.18 -62.66
N PHE A 417 12.31 3.07 -63.46
CA PHE A 417 11.59 4.16 -64.14
C PHE A 417 11.05 3.76 -65.52
N ILE A 418 11.58 2.70 -66.16
CA ILE A 418 11.12 2.21 -67.48
C ILE A 418 10.01 1.15 -67.38
N LYS A 419 9.86 0.47 -66.23
CA LYS A 419 8.74 -0.48 -65.97
C LYS A 419 7.50 0.15 -65.33
N GLY A 420 7.46 1.48 -65.21
CA GLY A 420 6.33 2.25 -64.68
C GLY A 420 5.62 3.10 -65.74
N ARG A 421 5.07 2.47 -66.79
CA ARG A 421 3.97 3.05 -67.58
C ARG A 421 3.00 1.97 -68.01
#